data_AF-A0A2N3AUC8-F1
#
_entry.id   AF-A0A2N3AUC8-F1
#
_cell.length_a   1.000
_cell.length_b   1.000
_cell.length_c   1.000
_cell.angle_alpha   90.00
_cell.angle_beta   90.00
_cell.angle_gamma   90.00
#
_symmetry.space_group_name_H-M   'P 1'
#
loop_
_entity.id
_entity.type
_entity.pdbx_description
1 polymer ?
#
loop_
_entity_poly.entity_id
_entity_poly.type
_entity_poly.pdbx_seq_one_letter_code
_entity_poly.pdbx_strand_id
1 'polypeptide(L)'
;MTTQFIDFAQRAAADGQVTSDELISLRRQGWGDGIITRAEAEALFALNNSLRDRSPEWCDFFVEAIGEFVLNSTPPRLQCSDEDAAWLIRQIDSDGVVESMVELETLVRIIERAENTTDRLKNYVLDQVERAVITGTGATRCG
;
A
#
# COMPACT_ATOMS: atom_id res chain seq x y z
N MET A 1 -3.49 -19.63 -7.57
CA MET A 1 -2.24 -18.84 -7.53
C MET A 1 -2.09 -18.09 -6.21
N THR A 2 -3.18 -17.53 -5.67
CA THR A 2 -3.24 -16.77 -4.41
C THR A 2 -2.54 -17.42 -3.20
N THR A 3 -2.59 -18.74 -3.03
CA THR A 3 -1.95 -19.43 -1.88
C THR A 3 -0.42 -19.32 -1.90
N GLN A 4 0.23 -19.42 -3.07
CA GLN A 4 1.69 -19.34 -3.13
C GLN A 4 2.21 -17.92 -2.86
N PHE A 5 1.51 -16.90 -3.34
CA PHE A 5 1.85 -15.50 -3.09
C PHE A 5 1.73 -15.16 -1.59
N ILE A 6 0.63 -15.58 -0.95
CA ILE A 6 0.39 -15.33 0.48
C ILE A 6 1.42 -16.08 1.34
N ASP A 7 1.65 -17.37 1.08
CA ASP A 7 2.64 -18.16 1.81
C ASP A 7 4.05 -17.54 1.71
N PHE A 8 4.36 -16.99 0.54
CA PHE A 8 5.62 -16.32 0.30
C PHE A 8 5.73 -15.01 1.09
N ALA A 9 4.72 -14.15 1.02
CA ALA A 9 4.68 -12.90 1.77
C ALA A 9 4.78 -13.14 3.29
N GLN A 10 4.13 -14.21 3.79
CA GLN A 10 4.21 -14.59 5.20
C GLN A 10 5.61 -15.04 5.63
N ARG A 11 6.36 -15.72 4.77
CA ARG A 11 7.74 -16.12 5.07
C ARG A 11 8.67 -14.92 5.12
N ALA A 12 8.61 -14.04 4.12
CA ALA A 12 9.38 -12.79 4.13
C ALA A 12 9.03 -11.91 5.35
N ALA A 13 7.77 -11.95 5.79
CA ALA A 13 7.34 -11.22 6.99
C ALA A 13 7.97 -11.76 8.28
N ALA A 14 8.18 -13.08 8.36
CA ALA A 14 8.85 -13.69 9.51
C ALA A 14 10.32 -13.28 9.62
N ASP A 15 10.98 -13.07 8.48
CA ASP A 15 12.38 -12.65 8.41
C ASP A 15 12.54 -11.13 8.59
N GLY A 16 11.46 -10.36 8.38
CA GLY A 16 11.40 -8.91 8.56
C GLY A 16 12.22 -8.13 7.53
N GLN A 17 12.60 -8.80 6.43
CA GLN A 17 13.34 -8.26 5.29
C GLN A 17 12.83 -8.93 4.01
N VAL A 18 12.86 -8.19 2.90
CA VAL A 18 12.60 -8.74 1.55
C VAL A 18 13.87 -8.57 0.74
N THR A 19 14.43 -9.69 0.30
CA THR A 19 15.60 -9.70 -0.59
C THR A 19 15.18 -9.40 -2.03
N SER A 20 16.16 -9.04 -2.88
CA SER A 20 15.89 -8.74 -4.30
C SER A 20 15.32 -9.95 -5.06
N ASP A 21 15.80 -11.16 -4.79
CA ASP A 21 15.28 -12.39 -5.41
C ASP A 21 13.83 -12.67 -4.98
N GLU A 22 13.51 -12.35 -3.73
CA GLU A 22 12.17 -12.50 -3.20
C GLU A 22 11.20 -11.49 -3.81
N LEU A 23 11.63 -10.24 -3.96
CA LEU A 23 10.87 -9.20 -4.65
C LEU A 23 10.60 -9.55 -6.11
N ILE A 24 11.60 -10.10 -6.83
CA ILE A 24 11.41 -10.58 -8.21
C ILE A 24 10.37 -11.69 -8.25
N SER A 25 10.38 -12.59 -7.27
CA SER A 25 9.42 -13.68 -7.17
C SER A 25 7.99 -13.17 -6.90
N LEU A 26 7.84 -12.18 -6.01
CA LEU A 26 6.57 -11.48 -5.77
C LEU A 26 6.05 -10.77 -7.03
N ARG A 27 6.92 -10.05 -7.75
CA ARG A 27 6.59 -9.42 -9.04
C ARG A 27 6.08 -10.42 -10.07
N ARG A 28 6.75 -11.56 -10.21
CA ARG A 28 6.31 -12.59 -11.17
C ARG A 28 4.96 -13.20 -10.79
N GLN A 29 4.71 -13.39 -9.50
CA GLN A 29 3.48 -14.01 -9.02
C GLN A 29 2.29 -13.04 -9.04
N GLY A 30 2.47 -11.81 -8.54
CA GLY A 30 1.39 -10.81 -8.47
C GLY A 30 0.96 -10.25 -9.83
N TRP A 31 1.82 -10.33 -10.86
CA TRP A 31 1.50 -9.90 -12.22
C TRP A 31 1.26 -11.09 -13.15
N GLY A 32 1.19 -12.31 -12.62
CA GLY A 32 1.02 -13.53 -13.42
C GLY A 32 -0.31 -13.56 -14.17
N ASP A 33 -1.38 -13.07 -13.54
CA ASP A 33 -2.71 -12.85 -14.14
C ASP A 33 -3.03 -11.35 -14.35
N GLY A 34 -2.13 -10.46 -13.91
CA GLY A 34 -2.23 -9.02 -14.07
C GLY A 34 -3.25 -8.35 -13.15
N ILE A 35 -3.74 -9.04 -12.12
CA ILE A 35 -4.73 -8.52 -11.18
C ILE A 35 -4.30 -8.87 -9.75
N ILE A 36 -4.02 -7.85 -8.94
CA ILE A 36 -3.83 -8.05 -7.50
C ILE A 36 -5.21 -8.29 -6.87
N THR A 37 -5.38 -9.39 -6.15
CA THR A 37 -6.61 -9.65 -5.40
C THR A 37 -6.59 -8.97 -4.04
N ARG A 38 -7.77 -8.81 -3.42
CA ARG A 38 -7.87 -8.25 -2.07
C ARG A 38 -7.03 -9.02 -1.04
N ALA A 39 -7.02 -10.34 -1.11
CA ALA A 39 -6.24 -11.17 -0.19
C ALA A 39 -4.72 -10.97 -0.38
N GLU A 40 -4.28 -10.74 -1.61
CA GLU A 40 -2.87 -10.43 -1.90
C GLU A 40 -2.50 -9.02 -1.44
N ALA A 41 -3.40 -8.04 -1.63
CA ALA A 41 -3.19 -6.69 -1.10
C ALA A 41 -3.10 -6.69 0.44
N GLU A 42 -3.98 -7.41 1.13
CA GLU A 42 -3.93 -7.58 2.60
C GLU A 42 -2.61 -8.26 3.04
N ALA A 43 -2.13 -9.26 2.28
CA ALA A 43 -0.83 -9.89 2.54
C ALA A 43 0.36 -8.94 2.32
N LEU A 44 0.28 -8.04 1.34
CA LEU A 44 1.30 -7.01 1.11
C LEU A 44 1.34 -6.00 2.24
N PHE A 45 0.20 -5.56 2.77
CA PHE A 45 0.15 -4.70 3.96
C PHE A 45 0.76 -5.40 5.18
N ALA A 46 0.40 -6.66 5.43
CA ALA A 46 0.97 -7.44 6.54
C ALA A 46 2.49 -7.57 6.41
N LEU A 47 2.99 -7.85 5.20
CA LEU A 47 4.42 -7.87 4.92
C LEU A 47 5.05 -6.50 5.16
N ASN A 48 4.50 -5.42 4.60
CA ASN A 48 5.00 -4.06 4.79
C ASN A 48 5.16 -3.68 6.27
N ASN A 49 4.22 -4.08 7.12
CA ASN A 49 4.23 -3.75 8.55
C ASN A 49 5.27 -4.56 9.34
N SER A 50 5.64 -5.74 8.84
CA SER A 50 6.69 -6.58 9.43
C SER A 50 8.12 -6.17 9.03
N LEU A 51 8.28 -5.38 7.96
CA LEU A 51 9.58 -4.97 7.45
C LEU A 51 10.25 -3.94 8.36
N ARG A 52 11.49 -4.22 8.76
CA ARG A 52 12.33 -3.27 9.51
C ARG A 52 12.91 -2.19 8.63
N ASP A 53 13.29 -2.57 7.42
CA ASP A 53 13.82 -1.68 6.39
C ASP A 53 13.09 -1.94 5.08
N ARG A 54 12.79 -0.86 4.36
CA ARG A 54 12.00 -0.89 3.13
C ARG A 54 12.89 -0.37 2.02
N SER A 55 13.38 -1.27 1.19
CA SER A 55 14.21 -0.88 0.05
C SER A 55 13.39 -0.04 -0.95
N PRO A 56 14.02 0.85 -1.73
CA PRO A 56 13.32 1.62 -2.75
C PRO A 56 12.52 0.73 -3.72
N GLU A 57 13.08 -0.42 -4.09
CA GLU A 57 12.43 -1.36 -5.02
C GLU A 57 11.19 -2.01 -4.41
N TRP A 58 11.18 -2.24 -3.10
CA TRP A 58 10.00 -2.68 -2.35
C TRP A 58 8.95 -1.58 -2.33
N CYS A 59 9.33 -0.33 -2.03
CA CYS A 59 8.41 0.79 -2.00
C CYS A 59 7.71 0.99 -3.35
N ASP A 60 8.48 1.01 -4.45
CA ASP A 60 7.95 1.11 -5.81
C ASP A 60 6.94 0.00 -6.10
N PHE A 61 7.32 -1.24 -5.79
CA PHE A 61 6.47 -2.41 -5.98
C PHE A 61 5.16 -2.34 -5.19
N PHE A 62 5.26 -1.98 -3.91
CA PHE A 62 4.10 -1.90 -3.02
C PHE A 62 3.12 -0.82 -3.50
N VAL A 63 3.63 0.38 -3.80
CA VAL A 63 2.84 1.50 -4.31
C VAL A 63 2.15 1.13 -5.62
N GLU A 64 2.85 0.46 -6.54
CA GLU A 64 2.29 -0.03 -7.80
C GLU A 64 1.21 -1.09 -7.57
N ALA A 65 1.48 -2.11 -6.74
CA ALA A 65 0.56 -3.22 -6.49
C ALA A 65 -0.75 -2.76 -5.85
N ILE A 66 -0.66 -1.93 -4.80
CA ILE A 66 -1.83 -1.41 -4.09
C ILE A 66 -2.57 -0.40 -4.97
N GLY A 67 -1.86 0.42 -5.74
CA GLY A 67 -2.47 1.33 -6.71
C GLY A 67 -3.28 0.58 -7.78
N GLU A 68 -2.73 -0.50 -8.33
CA GLU A 68 -3.43 -1.34 -9.31
C GLU A 68 -4.65 -2.01 -8.69
N PHE A 69 -4.52 -2.55 -7.47
CA PHE A 69 -5.65 -3.13 -6.74
C PHE A 69 -6.77 -2.10 -6.55
N VAL A 70 -6.47 -0.94 -5.97
CA VAL A 70 -7.50 0.06 -5.60
C VAL A 70 -8.17 0.65 -6.84
N LEU A 71 -7.42 0.91 -7.92
CA LEU A 71 -7.93 1.63 -9.08
C LEU A 71 -8.52 0.74 -10.16
N ASN A 72 -8.09 -0.52 -10.26
CA ASN A 72 -8.38 -1.37 -11.43
C ASN A 72 -9.00 -2.73 -11.10
N SER A 73 -9.24 -3.07 -9.82
CA SER A 73 -9.91 -4.33 -9.45
C SER A 73 -11.36 -4.44 -9.92
N THR A 74 -12.05 -3.30 -10.03
CA THR A 74 -13.47 -3.25 -10.44
C THR A 74 -13.66 -2.22 -11.56
N PRO A 75 -14.41 -2.53 -12.64
CA PRO A 75 -14.77 -1.54 -13.63
C PRO A 75 -15.77 -0.49 -13.08
N PRO A 76 -15.69 0.80 -13.49
CA PRO A 76 -14.70 1.37 -14.40
C PRO A 76 -13.32 1.52 -13.76
N ARG A 77 -12.28 1.35 -14.59
CA ARG A 77 -10.87 1.49 -14.18
C ARG A 77 -10.52 2.93 -13.82
N LEU A 78 -9.42 3.10 -13.07
CA LEU A 78 -8.93 4.40 -12.58
C LEU A 78 -9.93 5.13 -11.67
N GLN A 79 -10.76 4.38 -10.97
CA GLN A 79 -11.74 4.93 -10.03
C GLN A 79 -11.44 4.42 -8.63
N CYS A 80 -11.50 5.31 -7.65
CA CYS A 80 -11.48 4.92 -6.23
C CYS A 80 -12.87 5.17 -5.64
N SER A 81 -13.58 4.09 -5.30
CA SER A 81 -14.89 4.20 -4.65
C SER A 81 -14.75 4.58 -3.16
N ASP A 82 -15.86 4.95 -2.51
CA ASP A 82 -15.84 5.23 -1.07
C ASP A 82 -15.55 3.97 -0.24
N GLU A 83 -15.92 2.79 -0.74
CA GLU A 83 -15.61 1.51 -0.12
C GLU A 83 -14.12 1.19 -0.20
N ASP A 84 -13.50 1.38 -1.38
CA ASP A 84 -12.07 1.16 -1.58
C ASP A 84 -11.24 2.14 -0.75
N ALA A 85 -11.64 3.42 -0.72
CA ALA A 85 -11.00 4.44 0.12
C ALA A 85 -11.12 4.08 1.61
N ALA A 86 -12.30 3.69 2.08
CA ALA A 86 -12.50 3.29 3.47
C ALA A 86 -11.70 2.01 3.83
N TRP A 87 -11.58 1.06 2.90
CA TRP A 87 -10.74 -0.12 3.09
C TRP A 87 -9.26 0.25 3.15
N LEU A 88 -8.77 1.06 2.22
CA LEU A 88 -7.37 1.47 2.14
C LEU A 88 -6.95 2.24 3.40
N ILE A 89 -7.78 3.19 3.83
CA ILE A 89 -7.53 3.93 5.07
C ILE A 89 -7.44 2.96 6.24
N ARG A 90 -8.35 1.98 6.39
CA ARG A 90 -8.28 0.99 7.49
C ARG A 90 -7.05 0.07 7.44
N GLN A 91 -6.47 -0.17 6.27
CA GLN A 91 -5.27 -1.00 6.15
C GLN A 91 -4.01 -0.23 6.58
N ILE A 92 -3.94 1.05 6.21
CA ILE A 92 -2.82 1.93 6.57
C ILE A 92 -2.95 2.40 8.02
N ASP A 93 -4.18 2.67 8.44
CA ASP A 93 -4.51 3.34 9.68
C ASP A 93 -5.21 2.38 10.64
N SER A 94 -4.42 1.68 11.45
CA SER A 94 -4.95 0.82 12.52
C SER A 94 -5.10 1.52 13.87
N ASP A 95 -4.43 2.66 14.08
CA ASP A 95 -4.30 3.37 15.37
C ASP A 95 -4.53 4.91 15.30
N GLY A 96 -4.72 5.46 14.12
CA GLY A 96 -4.97 6.87 13.80
C GLY A 96 -3.87 7.56 12.96
N VAL A 97 -2.75 6.89 12.64
CA VAL A 97 -1.55 7.53 12.06
C VAL A 97 -0.95 6.72 10.90
N VAL A 98 -0.45 7.42 9.88
CA VAL A 98 0.39 6.83 8.83
C VAL A 98 1.83 6.69 9.35
N GLU A 99 2.26 5.45 9.58
CA GLU A 99 3.54 5.15 10.24
C GLU A 99 4.74 5.15 9.29
N SER A 100 4.52 4.96 7.97
CA SER A 100 5.62 4.85 7.01
C SER A 100 5.48 5.76 5.78
N MET A 101 6.64 6.16 5.21
CA MET A 101 6.69 6.94 3.96
C MET A 101 6.03 6.21 2.79
N VAL A 102 6.17 4.88 2.71
CA VAL A 102 5.59 4.10 1.61
C VAL A 102 4.07 4.11 1.62
N GLU A 103 3.44 4.13 2.80
CA GLU A 103 1.99 4.21 2.93
C GLU A 103 1.47 5.58 2.50
N LEU A 104 2.14 6.65 2.93
CA LEU A 104 1.78 8.00 2.48
C LEU A 104 1.97 8.14 0.96
N GLU A 105 3.08 7.64 0.43
CA GLU A 105 3.33 7.62 -1.01
C GLU A 105 2.24 6.84 -1.76
N THR A 106 1.81 5.70 -1.23
CA THR A 106 0.73 4.89 -1.82
C THR A 106 -0.58 5.70 -1.91
N LEU A 107 -0.95 6.40 -0.83
CA LEU A 107 -2.14 7.25 -0.82
C LEU A 107 -2.06 8.38 -1.85
N VAL A 108 -0.93 9.09 -1.88
CA VAL A 108 -0.70 10.20 -2.82
C VAL A 108 -0.72 9.69 -4.26
N ARG A 109 -0.04 8.58 -4.54
CA ARG A 109 0.02 7.99 -5.88
C ARG A 109 -1.35 7.58 -6.39
N ILE A 110 -2.20 7.02 -5.53
CA ILE A 110 -3.58 6.67 -5.88
C ILE A 110 -4.37 7.92 -6.25
N ILE A 111 -4.26 9.00 -5.47
CA ILE A 111 -4.91 10.28 -5.77
C ILE A 111 -4.41 10.87 -7.10
N GLU A 112 -3.11 10.80 -7.37
CA GLU A 112 -2.50 11.31 -8.61
C GLU A 112 -2.97 10.55 -9.86
N ARG A 113 -3.19 9.24 -9.75
CA ARG A 113 -3.53 8.37 -10.89
C ARG A 113 -5.03 8.21 -11.11
N ALA A 114 -5.85 8.42 -10.09
CA ALA A 114 -7.28 8.25 -10.19
C ALA A 114 -7.91 9.31 -11.10
N GLU A 115 -8.74 8.90 -12.05
CA GLU A 115 -9.62 9.82 -12.79
C GLU A 115 -10.73 10.37 -11.90
N ASN A 116 -11.12 9.59 -10.87
CA ASN A 116 -12.03 10.02 -9.83
C ASN A 116 -11.62 9.43 -8.49
N THR A 117 -11.62 10.26 -7.46
CA THR A 117 -11.31 9.86 -6.10
C THR A 117 -12.21 10.58 -5.11
N THR A 118 -12.54 9.89 -4.01
CA THR A 118 -13.46 10.39 -3.01
C THR A 118 -12.85 11.48 -2.17
N ASP A 119 -13.69 12.41 -1.70
CA ASP A 119 -13.24 13.46 -0.78
C ASP A 119 -12.77 12.87 0.56
N ARG A 120 -13.26 11.69 0.94
CA ARG A 120 -12.77 10.94 2.10
C ARG A 120 -11.25 10.69 2.01
N LEU A 121 -10.77 10.17 0.88
CA LEU A 121 -9.35 9.87 0.71
C LEU A 121 -8.51 11.16 0.68
N LYS A 122 -8.98 12.19 -0.02
CA LYS A 122 -8.30 13.49 -0.10
C LYS A 122 -8.18 14.14 1.29
N ASN A 123 -9.28 14.21 2.02
CA ASN A 123 -9.32 14.82 3.35
C ASN A 123 -8.41 14.05 4.32
N TYR A 124 -8.44 12.72 4.27
CA TYR A 124 -7.56 11.90 5.10
C TYR A 124 -6.07 12.19 4.83
N VAL A 125 -5.65 12.25 3.55
CA VAL A 125 -4.25 12.56 3.20
C VAL A 125 -3.86 13.96 3.66
N LEU A 126 -4.75 14.96 3.48
CA LEU A 126 -4.51 16.32 3.96
C LEU A 126 -4.35 16.36 5.48
N ASP A 127 -5.21 15.68 6.23
CA ASP A 127 -5.15 15.60 7.69
C ASP A 127 -3.82 14.99 8.16
N GLN A 128 -3.32 13.96 7.49
CA GLN A 128 -2.04 13.32 7.84
C GLN A 128 -0.84 14.23 7.56
N VAL A 129 -0.86 14.95 6.43
CA VAL A 129 0.18 15.95 6.12
C VAL A 129 0.14 17.11 7.11
N GLU A 130 -1.05 17.62 7.43
CA GLU A 130 -1.23 18.69 8.43
C GLU A 130 -0.69 18.26 9.80
N ARG A 131 -1.05 17.06 10.27
CA ARG A 131 -0.52 16.50 11.52
C ARG A 131 1.00 16.42 11.52
N ALA A 132 1.61 15.94 10.43
CA ALA A 132 3.06 15.85 10.33
C ALA A 132 3.74 17.24 10.39
N VAL A 133 3.10 18.26 9.80
CA VAL A 133 3.59 19.64 9.84
C VAL A 133 3.44 20.26 11.23
N ILE A 134 2.28 20.07 11.88
CA ILE A 134 1.98 20.68 13.19
C ILE A 134 2.79 20.03 14.32
N THR A 135 2.87 18.70 14.33
CA THR A 135 3.52 17.95 15.41
C THR A 135 5.02 17.80 15.21
N GLY A 136 5.51 17.97 13.98
CA GLY A 136 6.88 17.64 13.61
C GLY A 136 7.15 16.13 13.56
N THR A 137 6.14 15.29 13.70
CA THR A 137 6.26 13.82 13.71
C THR A 137 5.29 13.18 12.72
N GLY A 138 5.74 12.17 11.97
CA GLY A 138 4.90 11.40 11.04
C GLY A 138 5.71 10.85 9.88
N ALA A 139 5.07 10.26 8.88
CA ALA A 139 5.77 9.67 7.73
C ALA A 139 6.84 10.61 7.12
N THR A 140 6.57 11.91 6.99
CA THR A 140 7.50 12.88 6.39
C THR A 140 8.46 13.58 7.37
N ARG A 141 8.37 13.29 8.68
CA ARG A 141 9.11 14.02 9.72
C ARG A 141 9.46 13.13 10.92
N CYS A 142 10.71 13.20 11.38
CA CYS A 142 11.22 12.33 12.43
C CYS A 142 11.26 12.95 13.85
N GLY A 143 10.59 14.09 14.08
CA GLY A 143 10.71 14.89 15.30
C GLY A 143 11.78 15.98 15.17
#